data_AF-A0A3D4I387-F1
#
_entry.id   AF-A0A3D4I387-F1
#
_cell.length_a   1.000
_cell.length_b   1.000
_cell.length_c   1.000
_cell.angle_alpha   90.00
_cell.angle_beta   90.00
_cell.angle_gamma   90.00
#
_symmetry.space_group_name_H-M   'P 1'
#
loop_
_entity.id
_entity.type
_entity.pdbx_description
1 polymer ?
#
loop_
_entity_poly.entity_id
_entity_poly.type
_entity_poly.pdbx_seq_one_letter_code
_entity_poly.pdbx_strand_id
1 'polypeptide(L)'
;MLGYDFNETDQAKLEKTKAKLMELKPNVKVLDSDSPKSELISGECGAGLIYTGEIALAQKENPDIEAVFPEEGEYFGMDCLCVTKGSNNKDKAEKFLNFIMRDDIGKMISSSFPYISPNSAAVKLMGKDYIDDPVRNVPTSVISKGKSPLDIGKTVDTYNDMWTDFTK
;
A
#
# COMPACT_ATOMS: atom_id res chain seq x y z
N MET A 1 13.27 -4.42 16.35
CA MET A 1 13.53 -4.09 14.92
C MET A 1 15.01 -3.84 14.70
N LEU A 2 15.50 -3.91 13.45
CA LEU A 2 16.90 -3.62 13.10
C LEU A 2 17.19 -2.11 12.94
N GLY A 3 16.15 -1.29 12.73
CA GLY A 3 16.27 0.18 12.63
C GLY A 3 17.02 0.68 11.40
N TYR A 4 17.12 -0.14 10.34
CA TYR A 4 17.75 0.24 9.09
C TYR A 4 16.80 1.08 8.23
N ASP A 5 17.35 1.87 7.30
CA ASP A 5 16.53 2.66 6.39
C ASP A 5 15.71 1.74 5.47
N PHE A 6 14.52 2.18 5.07
CA PHE A 6 13.65 1.44 4.16
C PHE A 6 14.32 1.18 2.80
N ASN A 7 15.17 2.09 2.36
CA ASN A 7 15.90 2.02 1.09
C ASN A 7 17.37 1.61 1.29
N GLU A 8 17.64 0.73 2.27
CA GLU A 8 18.99 0.30 2.60
C GLU A 8 19.69 -0.40 1.42
N THR A 9 20.97 -0.07 1.22
CA THR A 9 21.81 -0.62 0.13
C THR A 9 23.10 -1.27 0.62
N ASP A 10 23.42 -1.19 1.91
CA ASP A 10 24.57 -1.86 2.51
C ASP A 10 24.32 -3.38 2.60
N GLN A 11 25.17 -4.15 1.93
CA GLN A 11 25.02 -5.61 1.86
C GLN A 11 25.03 -6.27 3.25
N ALA A 12 25.90 -5.81 4.16
CA ALA A 12 26.02 -6.45 5.48
C ALA A 12 24.76 -6.23 6.33
N LYS A 13 24.08 -5.09 6.16
CA LYS A 13 22.75 -4.85 6.75
C LYS A 13 21.67 -5.67 6.06
N LEU A 14 21.70 -5.80 4.74
CA LEU A 14 20.73 -6.64 3.98
C LEU A 14 20.80 -8.11 4.38
N GLU A 15 22.00 -8.67 4.62
CA GLU A 15 22.13 -10.04 5.14
C GLU A 15 21.46 -10.21 6.51
N LYS A 16 21.60 -9.21 7.39
CA LYS A 16 20.91 -9.21 8.70
C LYS A 16 19.40 -9.06 8.54
N THR A 17 18.94 -8.23 7.59
CA THR A 17 17.53 -8.09 7.24
C THR A 17 16.96 -9.42 6.75
N LYS A 18 17.67 -10.12 5.86
CA LYS A 18 17.30 -11.45 5.36
C LYS A 18 17.17 -12.45 6.51
N ALA A 19 18.18 -12.54 7.36
CA ALA A 19 18.14 -13.43 8.52
C ALA A 19 16.92 -13.15 9.41
N LYS A 20 16.64 -11.86 9.67
CA LYS A 20 15.48 -11.46 10.47
C LYS A 20 14.14 -11.77 9.79
N LEU A 21 14.05 -11.57 8.48
CA LEU A 21 12.87 -11.91 7.68
C LEU A 21 12.60 -13.43 7.73
N MET A 22 13.63 -14.26 7.67
CA MET A 22 13.47 -15.72 7.74
C MET A 22 12.97 -16.21 9.11
N GLU A 23 13.23 -15.49 10.21
CA GLU A 23 12.62 -15.77 11.52
C GLU A 23 11.09 -15.57 11.52
N LEU A 24 10.56 -14.69 10.66
CA LEU A 24 9.13 -14.42 10.54
C LEU A 24 8.40 -15.54 9.78
N LYS A 25 9.09 -16.18 8.82
CA LYS A 25 8.52 -17.18 7.90
C LYS A 25 7.61 -18.23 8.55
N PRO A 26 7.97 -18.91 9.66
CA PRO A 26 7.09 -19.91 10.28
C PRO A 26 5.76 -19.34 10.82
N ASN A 27 5.64 -18.02 10.99
CA ASN A 27 4.43 -17.34 11.42
C ASN A 27 3.57 -16.85 10.24
N VAL A 28 4.05 -16.99 9.00
CA VAL A 28 3.32 -16.55 7.81
C VAL A 28 2.43 -17.67 7.30
N LYS A 29 1.12 -17.41 7.33
CA LYS A 29 0.10 -18.34 6.86
C LYS A 29 -0.12 -18.27 5.35
N VAL A 30 -0.16 -17.07 4.80
CA VAL A 30 -0.46 -16.78 3.39
C VAL A 30 0.31 -15.55 2.94
N LEU A 31 0.65 -15.52 1.65
CA LEU A 31 1.15 -14.34 0.95
C LEU A 31 0.17 -14.05 -0.18
N ASP A 32 -0.67 -13.03 0.01
CA ASP A 32 -1.64 -12.58 -0.97
C ASP A 32 -1.48 -11.07 -1.19
N SER A 33 -1.40 -10.67 -2.45
CA SER A 33 -1.34 -9.27 -2.86
C SER A 33 -2.59 -8.82 -3.64
N ASP A 34 -3.52 -9.74 -3.90
CA ASP A 34 -4.76 -9.47 -4.65
C ASP A 34 -5.91 -9.12 -3.71
N SER A 35 -6.21 -9.97 -2.71
CA SER A 35 -7.27 -9.73 -1.74
C SER A 35 -6.88 -10.13 -0.31
N PRO A 36 -5.81 -9.53 0.26
CA PRO A 36 -5.26 -9.91 1.57
C PRO A 36 -6.23 -9.76 2.76
N LYS A 37 -7.35 -9.04 2.57
CA LYS A 37 -8.42 -8.91 3.57
C LYS A 37 -9.18 -10.22 3.83
N SER A 38 -9.21 -11.15 2.88
CA SER A 38 -10.12 -12.31 2.90
C SER A 38 -9.87 -13.20 4.12
N GLU A 39 -8.59 -13.44 4.44
CA GLU A 39 -8.16 -14.28 5.56
C GLU A 39 -8.35 -13.60 6.91
N LEU A 40 -8.35 -12.26 6.97
CA LEU A 40 -8.77 -11.54 8.18
C LEU A 40 -10.28 -11.63 8.39
N ILE A 41 -11.07 -11.44 7.33
CA ILE A 41 -12.54 -11.49 7.42
C ILE A 41 -13.00 -12.89 7.85
N SER A 42 -12.40 -13.94 7.31
CA SER A 42 -12.72 -15.33 7.67
C SER A 42 -12.23 -15.74 9.07
N GLY A 43 -11.32 -14.97 9.67
CA GLY A 43 -10.65 -15.30 10.93
C GLY A 43 -9.55 -16.36 10.80
N GLU A 44 -9.16 -16.73 9.58
CA GLU A 44 -8.04 -17.65 9.34
C GLU A 44 -6.69 -17.03 9.70
N CYS A 45 -6.57 -15.71 9.58
CA CYS A 45 -5.44 -14.92 10.06
C CYS A 45 -5.90 -13.93 11.13
N GLY A 46 -5.18 -13.88 12.27
CA GLY A 46 -5.45 -12.92 13.35
C GLY A 46 -4.76 -11.57 13.18
N ALA A 47 -3.80 -11.46 12.26
CA ALA A 47 -3.07 -10.25 11.94
C ALA A 47 -2.48 -10.35 10.52
N GLY A 48 -2.24 -9.20 9.88
CA GLY A 48 -1.63 -9.14 8.55
C GLY A 48 -1.02 -7.77 8.24
N LEU A 49 -0.07 -7.75 7.30
CA LEU A 49 0.39 -6.53 6.65
C LEU A 49 -0.50 -6.30 5.43
N ILE A 50 -1.41 -5.34 5.51
CA ILE A 50 -2.50 -5.18 4.54
C ILE A 50 -2.60 -3.72 4.12
N TYR A 51 -2.87 -3.48 2.84
CA TYR A 51 -3.12 -2.14 2.32
C TYR A 51 -4.34 -1.50 2.99
N THR A 52 -4.26 -0.21 3.31
CA THR A 52 -5.32 0.50 4.03
C THR A 52 -6.67 0.45 3.31
N GLY A 53 -6.68 0.50 1.97
CA GLY A 53 -7.90 0.33 1.18
C GLY A 53 -8.57 -1.03 1.39
N GLU A 54 -7.78 -2.11 1.49
CA GLU A 54 -8.27 -3.46 1.79
C GLU A 54 -8.78 -3.58 3.23
N ILE A 55 -8.10 -2.95 4.20
CA ILE A 55 -8.58 -2.91 5.59
C ILE A 55 -9.92 -2.18 5.68
N ALA A 56 -10.07 -1.03 5.01
CA ALA A 56 -11.32 -0.28 4.98
C ALA A 56 -12.47 -1.06 4.31
N LEU A 57 -12.18 -1.96 3.36
CA LEU A 57 -13.16 -2.90 2.84
C LEU A 57 -13.47 -4.01 3.85
N ALA A 58 -12.45 -4.55 4.52
CA ALA A 58 -12.59 -5.57 5.54
C ALA A 58 -13.48 -5.11 6.70
N GLN A 59 -13.28 -3.87 7.18
CA GLN A 59 -14.06 -3.27 8.27
C GLN A 59 -15.55 -3.09 7.93
N LYS A 60 -15.90 -2.99 6.65
CA LYS A 60 -17.32 -2.96 6.22
C LYS A 60 -17.99 -4.32 6.40
N GLU A 61 -17.23 -5.41 6.28
CA GLU A 61 -17.74 -6.78 6.39
C GLU A 61 -17.60 -7.33 7.82
N ASN A 62 -16.50 -7.02 8.49
CA ASN A 62 -16.21 -7.41 9.86
C ASN A 62 -15.72 -6.19 10.68
N PRO A 63 -16.60 -5.55 11.46
CA PRO A 63 -16.26 -4.38 12.29
C PRO A 63 -15.26 -4.64 13.42
N ASP A 64 -14.97 -5.90 13.76
CA ASP A 64 -13.98 -6.25 14.79
C ASP A 64 -12.53 -6.13 14.28
N ILE A 65 -12.34 -5.90 12.97
CA ILE A 65 -11.01 -5.69 12.38
C ILE A 65 -10.51 -4.28 12.71
N GLU A 66 -9.33 -4.20 13.33
CA GLU A 66 -8.68 -2.95 13.67
C GLU A 66 -7.48 -2.67 12.76
N ALA A 67 -7.33 -1.41 12.35
CA ALA A 67 -6.12 -0.93 11.68
C ALA A 67 -5.11 -0.42 12.72
N VAL A 68 -3.87 -0.86 12.62
CA VAL A 68 -2.78 -0.42 13.51
C VAL A 68 -1.65 0.15 12.68
N PHE A 69 -1.35 1.43 12.90
CA PHE A 69 -0.20 2.10 12.30
C PHE A 69 1.04 1.89 13.20
N PRO A 70 2.12 1.24 12.72
CA PRO A 70 3.35 1.04 13.49
C PRO A 70 4.01 2.38 13.87
N GLU A 71 4.57 2.44 15.07
CA GLU A 71 5.17 3.67 15.61
C GLU A 71 6.39 4.13 14.80
N GLU A 72 7.11 3.19 14.21
CA GLU A 72 8.28 3.39 13.36
C GLU A 72 7.94 3.99 11.99
N GLY A 73 6.66 4.01 11.61
CA GLY A 73 6.17 4.49 10.32
C GLY A 73 5.96 3.37 9.31
N GLU A 74 5.10 3.64 8.33
CA GLU A 74 4.71 2.68 7.29
C GLU A 74 5.40 2.92 5.95
N TYR A 75 5.32 1.93 5.07
CA TYR A 75 5.52 2.17 3.65
C TYR A 75 4.41 3.06 3.08
N PHE A 76 4.78 4.08 2.31
CA PHE A 76 3.84 4.89 1.54
C PHE A 76 4.20 4.88 0.05
N GLY A 77 3.30 4.33 -0.76
CA GLY A 77 3.42 4.27 -2.22
C GLY A 77 2.34 5.08 -2.92
N MET A 78 2.60 5.46 -4.17
CA MET A 78 1.63 6.12 -5.04
C MET A 78 1.66 5.50 -6.43
N ASP A 79 0.52 4.97 -6.85
CA ASP A 79 0.33 4.49 -8.21
C ASP A 79 0.06 5.65 -9.16
N CYS A 80 0.78 5.69 -10.28
CA CYS A 80 0.68 6.74 -11.28
C CYS A 80 0.25 6.16 -12.62
N LEU A 81 -0.81 6.72 -13.20
CA LEU A 81 -1.17 6.43 -14.58
C LEU A 81 -0.22 7.16 -15.54
N CYS A 82 0.36 6.42 -16.48
CA CYS A 82 1.35 6.94 -17.43
C CYS A 82 0.96 6.62 -18.88
N VAL A 83 1.26 7.52 -19.82
CA VAL A 83 1.17 7.25 -21.27
C VAL A 83 2.52 6.77 -21.77
N THR A 84 2.58 5.56 -22.33
CA THR A 84 3.83 5.01 -22.85
C THR A 84 4.30 5.76 -24.10
N LYS A 85 5.63 5.90 -24.26
CA LYS A 85 6.24 6.63 -25.40
C LYS A 85 5.80 6.09 -26.78
N GLY A 86 5.54 4.79 -26.87
CA GLY A 86 5.13 4.12 -28.11
C GLY A 86 3.61 3.99 -28.30
N SER A 87 2.79 4.73 -27.54
CA SER A 87 1.33 4.59 -27.64
C SER A 87 0.80 5.09 -28.99
N ASN A 88 0.14 4.21 -29.73
CA ASN A 88 -0.61 4.54 -30.96
C ASN A 88 -1.92 5.29 -30.69
N ASN A 89 -2.30 5.47 -29.43
CA ASN A 89 -3.57 6.09 -29.01
C ASN A 89 -3.36 7.18 -27.96
N LYS A 90 -2.28 7.96 -28.06
CA LYS A 90 -1.92 9.00 -27.08
C LYS A 90 -3.08 9.93 -26.74
N ASP A 91 -3.76 10.50 -27.73
CA ASP A 91 -4.89 11.42 -27.52
C ASP A 91 -6.04 10.79 -26.72
N LYS A 92 -6.30 9.49 -26.92
CA LYS A 92 -7.35 8.77 -26.18
C LYS A 92 -6.90 8.49 -24.74
N ALA A 93 -5.63 8.16 -24.54
CA ALA A 93 -5.07 7.95 -23.21
C ALA A 93 -5.13 9.25 -22.39
N GLU A 94 -4.76 10.40 -22.97
CA GLU A 94 -4.85 11.70 -22.30
C GLU A 94 -6.30 12.08 -21.95
N LYS A 95 -7.26 11.82 -22.85
CA LYS A 95 -8.68 11.99 -22.56
C LYS A 95 -9.17 11.10 -21.41
N PHE A 96 -8.69 9.86 -21.34
CA PHE A 96 -9.00 8.96 -20.25
C PHE A 96 -8.40 9.45 -18.92
N LEU A 97 -7.15 9.92 -18.92
CA LEU A 97 -6.54 10.54 -17.73
C LEU A 97 -7.36 11.74 -17.24
N ASN A 98 -7.76 12.63 -18.16
CA ASN A 98 -8.61 13.77 -17.83
C ASN A 98 -9.96 13.33 -17.23
N PHE A 99 -10.56 12.25 -17.76
CA PHE A 99 -11.80 11.70 -17.22
C PHE A 99 -11.62 11.17 -15.79
N ILE A 100 -10.57 10.38 -15.53
CA ILE A 100 -10.26 9.82 -14.20
C ILE A 100 -9.97 10.92 -13.19
N MET A 101 -9.33 12.02 -13.61
CA MET A 101 -9.00 13.15 -12.73
C MET A 101 -10.20 14.03 -12.34
N ARG A 102 -11.37 13.89 -12.98
CA ARG A 102 -12.57 14.64 -12.58
C ARG A 102 -12.98 14.30 -11.15
N ASP A 103 -13.42 15.29 -10.40
CA ASP A 103 -13.73 15.14 -8.97
C ASP A 103 -14.84 14.11 -8.70
N ASP A 104 -15.86 14.06 -9.55
CA ASP A 104 -16.97 13.11 -9.45
C ASP A 104 -16.53 11.67 -9.74
N ILE A 105 -15.62 11.50 -10.70
CA ILE A 105 -15.03 10.21 -11.04
C ILE A 105 -14.04 9.76 -9.96
N GLY A 106 -13.17 10.64 -9.48
CA GLY A 106 -12.29 10.37 -8.35
C GLY A 106 -13.06 9.96 -7.10
N LYS A 107 -14.16 10.66 -6.78
CA LYS A 107 -15.08 10.27 -5.70
C LYS A 107 -15.66 8.88 -5.94
N MET A 108 -16.15 8.60 -7.15
CA MET A 108 -16.73 7.29 -7.48
C MET A 108 -15.71 6.17 -7.27
N ILE A 109 -14.48 6.35 -7.76
CA ILE A 109 -13.39 5.38 -7.63
C ILE A 109 -13.06 5.15 -6.15
N SER A 110 -12.76 6.22 -5.40
CA SER A 110 -12.40 6.13 -3.98
C SER A 110 -13.55 5.67 -3.08
N SER A 111 -14.80 5.77 -3.51
CA SER A 111 -15.93 5.19 -2.77
C SER A 111 -16.00 3.67 -2.90
N SER A 112 -15.64 3.15 -4.08
CA SER A 112 -15.60 1.72 -4.38
C SER A 112 -14.32 1.06 -3.85
N PHE A 113 -13.18 1.69 -4.06
CA PHE A 113 -11.86 1.25 -3.63
C PHE A 113 -11.26 2.33 -2.74
N PRO A 114 -11.41 2.23 -1.41
CA PRO A 114 -11.19 3.31 -0.47
C PRO A 114 -9.71 3.56 -0.13
N TYR A 115 -8.86 3.53 -1.16
CA TYR A 115 -7.50 4.03 -1.10
C TYR A 115 -7.49 5.57 -1.01
N ILE A 116 -6.41 6.10 -0.45
CA ILE A 116 -6.21 7.54 -0.27
C ILE A 116 -6.23 8.22 -1.65
N SER A 117 -7.11 9.19 -1.83
CA SER A 117 -7.20 9.95 -3.08
C SER A 117 -6.26 11.16 -3.07
N PRO A 118 -5.42 11.35 -4.10
CA PRO A 118 -4.63 12.57 -4.25
C PRO A 118 -5.46 13.77 -4.76
N ASN A 119 -6.69 13.53 -5.25
CA ASN A 119 -7.58 14.61 -5.68
C ASN A 119 -8.31 15.21 -4.47
N SER A 120 -7.78 16.32 -3.94
CA SER A 120 -8.37 17.03 -2.80
C SER A 120 -9.82 17.51 -3.03
N ALA A 121 -10.23 17.79 -4.27
CA ALA A 121 -11.60 18.17 -4.58
C ALA A 121 -12.55 16.96 -4.52
N ALA A 122 -12.12 15.80 -5.02
CA ALA A 122 -12.83 14.54 -4.84
C ALA A 122 -13.01 14.19 -3.34
N VAL A 123 -11.95 14.37 -2.53
CA VAL A 123 -12.00 14.14 -1.08
C VAL A 123 -13.07 15.00 -0.40
N LYS A 124 -13.16 16.29 -0.75
CA LYS A 124 -14.22 17.17 -0.22
C LYS A 124 -15.63 16.68 -0.57
N LEU A 125 -15.81 16.09 -1.75
CA LEU A 125 -17.11 15.55 -2.19
C LEU A 125 -17.49 14.24 -1.45
N MET A 126 -16.53 13.52 -0.85
CA MET A 126 -16.79 12.29 -0.10
C MET A 126 -17.39 12.53 1.28
N GLY A 127 -17.29 13.75 1.82
CA GLY A 127 -17.93 14.16 3.07
C GLY A 127 -17.17 13.75 4.33
N LYS A 128 -17.72 14.13 5.48
CA LYS A 128 -17.07 14.02 6.79
C LYS A 128 -16.73 12.58 7.17
N ASP A 129 -17.62 11.63 6.87
CA ASP A 129 -17.42 10.22 7.19
C ASP A 129 -16.20 9.61 6.51
N TYR A 130 -15.80 10.10 5.33
CA TYR A 130 -14.54 9.69 4.69
C TYR A 130 -13.35 10.48 5.25
N ILE A 131 -13.51 11.80 5.40
CA ILE A 131 -12.43 12.69 5.82
C ILE A 131 -11.92 12.34 7.22
N ASP A 132 -12.82 11.96 8.13
CA ASP A 132 -12.49 11.66 9.53
C ASP A 132 -12.09 10.19 9.73
N ASP A 133 -12.16 9.35 8.70
CA ASP A 133 -11.78 7.94 8.79
C ASP A 133 -10.27 7.79 8.59
N PRO A 134 -9.52 7.39 9.63
CA PRO A 134 -8.06 7.36 9.57
C PRO A 134 -7.50 6.23 8.70
N VAL A 135 -8.31 5.25 8.29
CA VAL A 135 -7.89 4.18 7.39
C VAL A 135 -8.09 4.61 5.93
N ARG A 136 -9.22 5.26 5.64
CA ARG A 136 -9.55 5.74 4.29
C ARG A 136 -8.88 7.07 3.93
N ASN A 137 -8.63 7.92 4.91
CA ASN A 137 -7.95 9.20 4.79
C ASN A 137 -6.86 9.31 5.87
N VAL A 138 -5.74 8.61 5.62
CA VAL A 138 -4.66 8.46 6.61
C VAL A 138 -4.14 9.81 7.09
N PRO A 139 -4.06 10.05 8.41
CA PRO A 139 -3.60 11.32 8.95
C PRO A 139 -2.19 11.66 8.49
N THR A 140 -1.93 12.94 8.23
CA THR A 140 -0.58 13.42 7.86
C THR A 140 0.48 13.07 8.89
N SER A 141 0.13 13.01 10.18
CA SER A 141 1.03 12.59 11.25
C SER A 141 1.52 11.14 11.09
N VAL A 142 0.69 10.26 10.54
CA VAL A 142 1.07 8.88 10.20
C VAL A 142 1.92 8.88 8.93
N ILE A 143 1.44 9.52 7.86
CA ILE A 143 2.15 9.60 6.56
C ILE A 143 3.56 10.17 6.73
N SER A 144 3.73 11.21 7.55
CA SER A 144 5.02 11.88 7.78
C SER A 144 6.09 11.03 8.45
N LYS A 145 5.70 9.95 9.14
CA LYS A 145 6.63 8.96 9.71
C LYS A 145 7.02 7.90 8.69
N GLY A 146 6.21 7.73 7.65
CA GLY A 146 6.41 6.69 6.66
C GLY A 146 7.60 6.93 5.74
N LYS A 147 7.93 5.88 4.99
CA LYS A 147 9.00 5.88 4.00
C LYS A 147 8.44 5.45 2.65
N SER A 148 8.83 6.17 1.60
CA SER A 148 8.51 5.80 0.22
C SER A 148 9.66 4.99 -0.39
N PRO A 149 9.33 4.07 -1.32
CA PRO A 149 10.33 3.34 -2.08
C PRO A 149 11.05 4.33 -2.99
N LEU A 150 12.38 4.25 -2.97
CA LEU A 150 13.26 4.98 -3.88
C LEU A 150 13.90 4.00 -4.86
N ASP A 151 14.40 4.54 -5.97
CA ASP A 151 15.26 3.76 -6.85
C ASP A 151 16.59 3.47 -6.14
N ILE A 152 16.79 2.21 -5.77
CA ILE A 152 18.00 1.68 -5.13
C ILE A 152 18.97 1.05 -6.14
N GLY A 153 18.74 1.22 -7.43
CA GLY A 153 19.55 0.68 -8.50
C GLY A 153 19.64 -0.85 -8.46
N LYS A 154 20.84 -1.39 -8.69
CA LYS A 154 21.07 -2.85 -8.76
C LYS A 154 20.82 -3.59 -7.45
N THR A 155 20.77 -2.89 -6.32
CA THR A 155 20.44 -3.51 -5.02
C THR A 155 19.06 -4.16 -5.05
N VAL A 156 18.15 -3.74 -5.95
CA VAL A 156 16.85 -4.39 -6.14
C VAL A 156 16.96 -5.91 -6.41
N ASP A 157 18.04 -6.35 -7.07
CA ASP A 157 18.29 -7.77 -7.33
C ASP A 157 18.48 -8.54 -6.01
N THR A 158 19.18 -7.95 -5.04
CA THR A 158 19.35 -8.54 -3.70
C THR A 158 18.03 -8.64 -2.94
N TYR A 159 17.16 -7.63 -3.02
CA TYR A 159 15.82 -7.70 -2.43
C TYR A 159 14.97 -8.80 -3.10
N ASN A 160 15.06 -8.94 -4.42
CA ASN A 160 14.36 -10.00 -5.17
C ASN A 160 14.85 -11.40 -4.76
N ASP A 161 16.16 -11.59 -4.57
CA ASP A 161 16.74 -12.85 -4.09
C ASP A 161 16.26 -13.16 -2.66
N MET A 162 16.27 -12.16 -1.77
CA MET A 162 15.75 -12.29 -0.40
C MET A 162 14.27 -12.69 -0.39
N TRP A 163 13.45 -12.07 -1.24
CA TRP A 163 12.03 -12.38 -1.37
C TRP A 163 11.81 -13.78 -1.96
N THR A 164 12.59 -14.14 -2.97
CA THR A 164 12.53 -15.47 -3.59
C THR A 164 12.86 -16.57 -2.58
N ASP A 165 13.86 -16.37 -1.73
CA ASP A 165 14.18 -17.33 -0.66
C ASP A 165 13.12 -17.38 0.45
N PHE A 166 12.48 -16.24 0.73
CA PHE A 166 11.38 -16.16 1.68
C PHE A 166 10.13 -16.92 1.20
N THR A 167 9.82 -16.89 -0.09
CA THR A 167 8.60 -17.49 -0.65
C THR A 167 8.71 -18.96 -1.05
N LYS A 168 9.92 -19.54 -1.11
CA LYS A 168 10.15 -20.98 -1.33
C LYS A 168 9.66 -21.86 -0.18
#